data_AF-A0AA39SUP9-F1
#
_entry.id   AF-A0AA39SUP9-F1
#
_cell.length_a   1.000
_cell.length_b   1.000
_cell.length_c   1.000
_cell.angle_alpha   90.00
_cell.angle_beta   90.00
_cell.angle_gamma   90.00
#
_symmetry.space_group_name_H-M   'P 1'
#
loop_
_entity.id
_entity.type
_entity.pdbx_description
1 polymer ?
#
loop_
_entity_poly.entity_id
_entity_poly.type
_entity_poly.pdbx_seq_one_letter_code
_entity_poly.pdbx_strand_id
1 'polypeptide(L)'
;MASLHESTWKKAGIYEAILNSTYSIQRSHDLVLGLAEKWCPETKSFIFSWGEATITLEDMIISGYSVLGSSVLSPLETDEQKSTAEKLKQTRTELGRTGWNKAN
;
A
#
# COMPACT_ATOMS: atom_id res chain seq x y z
N MET A 1 -16.68 -13.13 5.74
CA MET A 1 -16.15 -13.43 4.39
C MET A 1 -14.79 -14.10 4.44
N ALA A 2 -13.80 -13.56 5.16
CA ALA A 2 -12.44 -14.13 5.21
C ALA A 2 -12.37 -15.58 5.73
N SER A 3 -13.11 -15.91 6.80
CA SER A 3 -13.13 -17.27 7.38
C SER A 3 -13.68 -18.36 6.47
N LEU A 4 -14.53 -18.00 5.49
CA LEU A 4 -15.14 -18.97 4.56
C LEU A 4 -14.15 -19.43 3.47
N HIS A 5 -13.26 -18.55 3.04
CA HIS A 5 -12.33 -18.80 1.92
C HIS A 5 -10.87 -18.99 2.36
N GLU A 6 -10.59 -18.84 3.66
CA GLU A 6 -9.25 -18.94 4.24
C GLU A 6 -8.49 -20.20 3.82
N SER A 7 -9.11 -21.38 3.90
CA SER A 7 -8.44 -22.65 3.55
C SER A 7 -8.05 -22.70 2.06
N THR A 8 -8.92 -22.23 1.18
CA THR A 8 -8.66 -22.13 -0.26
C THR A 8 -7.56 -21.13 -0.57
N TRP A 9 -7.56 -19.97 0.07
CA TRP A 9 -6.53 -18.94 -0.12
C TRP A 9 -5.17 -19.37 0.41
N LYS A 10 -5.12 -20.06 1.55
CA LYS A 10 -3.88 -20.65 2.10
C LYS A 10 -3.31 -21.70 1.16
N LYS A 11 -4.16 -22.60 0.64
CA LYS A 11 -3.76 -23.62 -0.35
C LYS A 11 -3.22 -23.00 -1.65
N ALA A 12 -3.78 -21.87 -2.07
CA ALA A 12 -3.33 -21.14 -3.25
C ALA A 12 -2.12 -20.20 -2.98
N GLY A 13 -1.66 -20.07 -1.73
CA GLY A 13 -0.56 -19.18 -1.36
C GLY A 13 -0.88 -17.68 -1.44
N ILE A 14 -2.16 -17.30 -1.53
CA ILE A 14 -2.60 -15.90 -1.71
C ILE A 14 -3.25 -15.30 -0.46
N TYR A 15 -3.28 -16.05 0.65
CA TYR A 15 -3.95 -15.65 1.88
C TYR A 15 -3.45 -14.31 2.43
N GLU A 16 -2.13 -14.17 2.61
CA GLU A 16 -1.52 -12.95 3.14
C GLU A 16 -1.71 -11.75 2.22
N ALA A 17 -1.64 -11.97 0.90
CA ALA A 17 -1.89 -10.91 -0.08
C ALA A 17 -3.32 -10.38 -0.02
N ILE A 18 -4.32 -11.26 0.18
CA ILE A 18 -5.72 -10.86 0.32
C ILE A 18 -5.95 -10.12 1.64
N LEU A 19 -5.40 -10.62 2.75
CA LEU A 19 -5.47 -9.93 4.04
C LEU A 19 -4.84 -8.55 3.97
N ASN A 20 -3.61 -8.44 3.46
CA ASN A 20 -2.90 -7.17 3.36
C ASN A 20 -3.57 -6.18 2.40
N SER A 21 -4.23 -6.66 1.34
CA SER A 21 -4.96 -5.78 0.39
C SER A 21 -6.33 -5.34 0.88
N THR A 22 -6.96 -6.12 1.77
CA THR A 22 -8.27 -5.78 2.36
C THR A 22 -8.14 -5.04 3.69
N TYR A 23 -6.97 -5.09 4.33
CA TYR A 23 -6.71 -4.38 5.56
C TYR A 23 -6.71 -2.86 5.34
N SER A 24 -7.64 -2.17 5.99
CA SER A 24 -7.68 -0.71 5.98
C SER A 24 -6.78 -0.18 7.09
N ILE A 25 -5.63 0.38 6.70
CA ILE A 25 -4.79 1.15 7.62
C ILE A 25 -5.49 2.49 7.88
N GLN A 26 -6.02 2.67 9.08
CA GLN A 26 -6.52 3.96 9.54
C GLN A 26 -5.34 4.91 9.73
N ARG A 27 -5.16 5.83 8.78
CA ARG A 27 -4.12 6.86 8.86
C ARG A 27 -4.56 7.98 9.77
N SER A 28 -3.92 8.11 10.92
CA SER A 28 -4.02 9.31 11.75
C SER A 28 -3.00 10.34 11.26
N HIS A 29 -3.47 11.50 10.81
CA HIS A 29 -2.59 12.58 10.36
C HIS A 29 -1.71 13.09 11.51
N ASP A 30 -2.26 13.17 12.72
CA ASP A 30 -1.53 13.61 13.91
C ASP A 30 -0.38 12.66 14.25
N LEU A 31 -0.58 11.34 14.11
CA LEU A 31 0.50 10.37 14.32
C LEU A 31 1.57 10.46 13.24
N VAL A 32 1.19 10.71 11.98
CA VAL A 32 2.16 10.91 10.89
C VAL A 32 3.00 12.16 11.13
N LEU A 33 2.38 13.26 11.58
CA LEU A 33 3.08 14.49 11.93
C LEU A 33 4.00 14.29 13.13
N GLY A 34 3.53 13.63 14.19
CA GLY A 34 4.35 13.33 15.38
C GLY A 34 5.54 12.41 15.06
N LEU A 35 5.40 11.50 14.09
CA LEU A 35 6.52 10.71 13.58
C LEU A 35 7.49 11.59 12.79
N ALA A 36 6.99 12.47 11.93
CA ALA A 36 7.82 13.38 11.14
C ALA A 36 8.67 14.33 12.01
N GLU A 37 8.16 14.74 13.18
CA GLU A 37 8.92 15.53 14.17
C GLU A 37 10.15 14.78 14.73
N LYS A 38 10.18 13.45 14.66
CA LYS A 38 11.31 12.64 15.11
C LYS A 38 12.37 12.43 14.04
N TRP A 39 12.15 12.88 12.81
CA TRP A 39 13.08 12.69 11.70
C TRP A 39 14.36 13.52 11.90
N CYS A 40 15.50 12.84 11.89
CA CYS A 40 16.83 13.44 11.88
C CYS A 40 17.41 13.34 10.46
N PRO A 41 17.61 14.47 9.76
CA PRO A 41 18.13 14.46 8.39
C PRO A 41 19.58 14.01 8.30
N GLU A 42 20.38 14.19 9.36
CA GLU A 42 21.79 13.79 9.41
C GLU A 42 21.95 12.27 9.36
N THR A 43 21.15 11.55 10.15
CA THR A 43 21.19 10.07 10.24
C THR A 43 20.22 9.40 9.28
N LYS A 44 19.28 10.16 8.70
CA LYS A 44 18.19 9.66 7.85
C LYS A 44 17.32 8.64 8.60
N SER A 45 17.06 8.91 9.87
CA SER A 45 16.32 8.01 10.76
C SER A 45 15.45 8.82 11.73
N PHE A 46 14.54 8.12 12.41
CA PHE A 46 13.65 8.65 13.43
C PHE A 46 14.26 8.40 14.82
N ILE A 47 14.43 9.46 15.60
CA ILE A 47 15.03 9.41 16.93
C ILE A 47 13.93 9.47 18.01
N PHE A 48 13.83 8.41 18.79
CA PHE A 48 12.94 8.33 19.95
C PHE A 48 13.75 8.29 21.24
N SER A 49 13.11 8.58 22.37
CA SER A 49 13.75 8.46 23.69
C SER A 49 14.19 7.02 24.03
N TRP A 50 13.60 6.04 23.36
CA TRP A 50 13.83 4.62 23.59
C TRP A 50 14.62 3.92 22.48
N GLY A 51 14.99 4.63 21.40
CA GLY A 51 15.72 4.02 20.30
C GLY A 51 15.68 4.82 19.01
N GLU A 52 16.34 4.29 17.99
CA GLU A 52 16.39 4.83 16.64
C GLU A 52 15.71 3.85 15.67
N ALA A 53 14.90 4.38 14.75
CA ALA A 53 14.26 3.59 13.71
C ALA A 53 14.57 4.19 12.34
N THR A 54 14.87 3.36 11.35
CA THR A 54 15.13 3.83 9.98
C THR A 54 14.28 3.05 8.98
N ILE A 55 14.05 3.64 7.82
CA ILE A 55 13.38 2.96 6.70
C ILE A 55 14.47 2.32 5.83
N THR A 56 14.44 1.00 5.69
CA THR A 56 15.43 0.30 4.87
C THR A 56 14.95 0.09 3.44
N LEU A 57 15.84 -0.42 2.59
CA LEU A 57 15.50 -0.75 1.22
C LEU A 57 14.50 -1.91 1.15
N GLU A 58 14.64 -2.88 2.04
CA GLU A 58 13.71 -4.02 2.18
C GLU A 58 12.28 -3.53 2.47
N ASP A 59 12.12 -2.53 3.33
CA ASP A 59 10.82 -1.92 3.64
C ASP A 59 10.19 -1.27 2.39
N MET A 60 11.01 -0.63 1.55
CA MET A 60 10.55 -0.04 0.27
C MET A 60 10.09 -1.12 -0.72
N ILE A 61 10.82 -2.23 -0.82
CA ILE A 61 10.49 -3.37 -1.70
C ILE A 61 9.17 -4.00 -1.26
N ILE A 62 9.02 -4.28 0.04
CA ILE A 62 7.79 -4.85 0.61
C ILE A 62 6.60 -3.93 0.36
N SER A 63 6.82 -2.62 0.43
CA SER A 63 5.79 -1.59 0.19
C SER A 63 5.51 -1.35 -1.31
N GLY A 64 6.19 -2.05 -2.22
CA GLY A 64 5.97 -1.95 -3.67
C GLY A 64 6.56 -0.70 -4.31
N TYR A 65 7.52 -0.03 -3.66
CA TYR A 65 8.26 1.10 -4.23
C TYR A 65 9.39 0.63 -5.14
N SER A 66 9.76 1.49 -6.08
CA SER A 66 10.88 1.25 -6.99
C SER A 66 12.21 1.33 -6.25
N VAL A 67 12.98 0.25 -6.31
CA VAL A 67 14.36 0.18 -5.80
C VAL A 67 15.28 1.19 -6.49
N LEU A 68 14.97 1.54 -7.74
CA LEU A 68 15.74 2.52 -8.53
C LEU A 68 15.36 3.97 -8.22
N GLY A 69 14.46 4.21 -7.26
CA GLY A 69 14.04 5.54 -6.85
C GLY A 69 13.09 6.23 -7.82
N SER A 70 12.48 5.50 -8.76
CA SER A 70 11.47 6.08 -9.64
C SER A 70 10.22 6.46 -8.83
N SER A 71 9.76 7.70 -9.00
CA SER A 71 8.57 8.21 -8.31
C SER A 71 7.33 7.41 -8.72
N VAL A 72 6.46 7.07 -7.76
CA VAL A 72 5.12 6.52 -8.05
C VAL A 72 4.24 7.52 -8.82
N LEU A 73 4.59 8.81 -8.75
CA LEU A 73 3.92 9.88 -9.48
C LEU A 73 4.58 10.18 -10.83
N SER A 74 5.54 9.35 -11.28
CA SER A 74 6.14 9.52 -12.59
C SER A 74 5.06 9.43 -13.67
N PRO A 75 5.07 10.32 -14.69
CA PRO A 75 4.16 10.22 -15.81
C PRO A 75 4.26 8.84 -16.48
N LEU A 76 3.12 8.32 -16.94
CA LEU A 76 3.10 7.12 -17.78
C LEU A 76 3.63 7.50 -19.16
N GLU A 77 4.72 6.88 -19.58
CA GLU A 77 5.44 7.27 -20.79
C GLU A 77 4.82 6.66 -22.05
N THR A 78 4.34 5.41 -21.95
CA THR A 78 3.82 4.68 -23.12
C THR A 78 2.29 4.71 -23.19
N ASP A 79 1.77 4.65 -24.42
CA ASP A 79 0.32 4.57 -24.63
C ASP A 79 -0.28 3.27 -24.08
N GLU A 80 0.51 2.19 -24.05
CA GLU A 80 0.14 0.92 -23.40
C GLU A 80 -0.03 1.10 -21.88
N GLN A 81 0.90 1.79 -21.21
CA GLN A 81 0.81 2.09 -19.78
C GLN A 81 -0.42 2.95 -19.47
N LYS A 82 -0.68 3.99 -20.29
CA LYS A 82 -1.86 4.86 -20.14
C LYS A 82 -3.15 4.07 -20.32
N SER A 83 -3.24 3.26 -21.38
CA SER A 83 -4.41 2.40 -21.65
C SER A 83 -4.67 1.42 -20.51
N THR A 84 -3.61 0.81 -19.96
CA THR A 84 -3.70 -0.11 -18.82
C THR A 84 -4.17 0.61 -17.55
N ALA A 85 -3.63 1.79 -17.25
CA ALA A 85 -4.04 2.57 -16.09
C ALA A 85 -5.52 2.99 -16.16
N GLU A 86 -6.00 3.39 -17.34
CA GLU A 86 -7.43 3.72 -17.53
C GLU A 86 -8.34 2.50 -17.33
N LYS A 87 -7.96 1.33 -17.87
CA LYS A 87 -8.69 0.07 -17.61
C LYS A 87 -8.76 -0.25 -16.12
N LEU A 88 -7.64 -0.12 -15.39
CA LEU A 88 -7.60 -0.36 -13.94
C LEU A 88 -8.51 0.61 -13.17
N LYS A 89 -8.51 1.91 -13.53
CA LYS A 89 -9.42 2.91 -12.94
C LYS A 89 -10.88 2.57 -13.19
N GLN A 90 -11.22 2.17 -14.42
CA GLN A 90 -12.57 1.76 -14.77
C GLN A 90 -13.02 0.54 -13.95
N THR A 91 -12.22 -0.53 -13.92
CA THR A 91 -12.52 -1.74 -13.14
C THR A 91 -12.67 -1.42 -11.65
N ARG A 92 -11.81 -0.56 -11.08
CA ARG A 92 -11.92 -0.14 -9.68
C ARG A 92 -13.26 0.56 -9.39
N THR A 93 -13.70 1.41 -10.32
CA THR A 93 -14.98 2.13 -10.19
C THR A 93 -16.16 1.17 -10.25
N GLU A 94 -16.14 0.21 -11.17
CA GLU A 94 -17.18 -0.83 -11.31
C GLU A 94 -17.25 -1.74 -10.08
N LEU A 95 -16.09 -2.15 -9.53
CA LEU A 95 -16.01 -2.93 -8.29
C LEU A 95 -16.59 -2.17 -7.09
N GLY A 96 -16.32 -0.87 -6.97
CA GLY A 96 -16.90 -0.03 -5.92
C GLY A 96 -18.42 0.05 -5.99
N ARG A 97 -18.99 0.15 -7.20
CA ARG A 97 -20.44 0.19 -7.42
C ARG A 97 -21.11 -1.16 -7.12
N THR A 98 -20.48 -2.27 -7.50
CA THR A 98 -21.03 -3.61 -7.29
C THR A 98 -20.97 -4.07 -5.82
N GLY A 99 -19.98 -3.58 -5.05
CA GLY A 99 -19.94 -3.75 -3.59
C GLY A 99 -21.06 -3.02 -2.85
N TRP A 100 -21.38 -1.78 -3.28
CA TRP A 100 -22.46 -0.98 -2.68
C TRP A 100 -23.85 -1.56 -2.98
N ASN A 101 -24.07 -2.10 -4.18
CA ASN A 101 -25.35 -2.68 -4.57
C ASN A 101 -25.67 -4.04 -3.93
N LYS A 102 -24.74 -4.65 -3.20
CA LYS A 102 -24.97 -5.89 -2.42
C LYS A 102 -25.23 -5.65 -0.93
N ALA A 103 -25.16 -4.40 -0.48
CA ALA A 103 -25.34 -4.01 0.92
C ALA A 103 -26.71 -3.33 1.19
N ASN A 104 -27.61 -3.29 0.21
CA ASN A 104 -29.02 -2.86 0.34
C ASN A 104 -29.96 -4.03 0.04
#